data_AF-A0A1M3MTZ4-F1
#
_entry.id   AF-A0A1M3MTZ4-F1
#
_cell.length_a   1.000
_cell.length_b   1.000
_cell.length_c   1.000
_cell.angle_alpha   90.00
_cell.angle_beta   90.00
_cell.angle_gamma   90.00
#
_symmetry.space_group_name_H-M   'P 1'
#
loop_
_entity.id
_entity.type
_entity.pdbx_description
1 polymer ?
#
loop_
_entity_poly.entity_id
_entity_poly.type
_entity_poly.pdbx_seq_one_letter_code
_entity_poly.pdbx_strand_id
1 'polypeptide(L)' 'MPEGLAPHDPALRAEVDRLSRILDSLDEDKRAVFLLYEVEEMTMREVAEIVGCTLPTAYARLYAARRDLARVLEEAR' A
#
# COMPACT_ATOMS: atom_id res chain seq x y z
N MET A 1 -23.13 -12.46 3.45
CA MET A 1 -22.43 -11.52 2.53
C MET A 1 -22.83 -10.12 2.97
N PRO A 2 -21.93 -9.25 3.46
CA PRO A 2 -22.36 -7.90 3.82
C PRO A 2 -22.56 -7.10 2.53
N GLU A 3 -23.83 -6.79 2.27
CA GLU A 3 -24.28 -5.75 1.37
C GLU A 3 -23.82 -4.39 1.92
N GLY A 4 -23.18 -3.52 1.12
CA GLY A 4 -23.08 -2.10 1.49
C GLY A 4 -21.84 -1.29 1.13
N LEU A 5 -20.75 -1.90 0.63
CA LEU A 5 -19.57 -1.14 0.17
C LEU A 5 -19.64 -0.79 -1.32
N ALA A 6 -20.82 -0.37 -1.79
CA ALA A 6 -20.88 0.39 -3.03
C ALA A 6 -20.78 1.87 -2.65
N PRO A 7 -19.65 2.56 -2.90
CA PRO A 7 -19.58 4.01 -2.70
C PRO A 7 -20.53 4.64 -3.72
N HIS A 8 -21.79 4.88 -3.39
CA HIS A 8 -22.67 5.63 -4.30
C HIS A 8 -22.35 7.14 -4.29
N ASP A 9 -21.45 7.57 -3.42
CA ASP A 9 -20.91 8.93 -3.36
C ASP A 9 -19.77 9.10 -4.39
N PRO A 10 -19.94 9.96 -5.41
CA PRO A 10 -18.90 10.28 -6.37
C PRO A 10 -17.62 10.85 -5.73
N ALA A 11 -17.73 11.58 -4.61
CA ALA A 11 -16.57 12.13 -3.91
C ALA A 11 -15.73 11.01 -3.26
N LEU A 12 -16.39 10.04 -2.62
CA LEU A 12 -15.70 8.87 -2.07
C LEU A 12 -15.00 8.05 -3.15
N ARG A 13 -15.63 7.87 -4.33
CA ARG A 13 -14.97 7.20 -5.47
C ARG A 13 -13.73 7.97 -5.93
N ALA A 14 -13.82 9.29 -6.05
CA ALA A 14 -12.70 10.12 -6.48
C ALA A 14 -11.52 10.04 -5.50
N GLU A 15 -11.79 9.97 -4.19
CA GLU A 15 -10.74 9.80 -3.16
C GLU A 15 -10.13 8.40 -3.17
N VAL A 16 -10.94 7.34 -3.34
CA VAL A 16 -10.42 5.97 -3.50
C VAL A 16 -9.55 5.88 -4.76
N ASP A 17 -10.01 6.40 -5.90
CA ASP A 17 -9.24 6.40 -7.16
C ASP A 17 -7.95 7.22 -7.05
N ARG A 18 -7.95 8.28 -6.25
CA ARG A 18 -6.74 9.07 -5.95
C ARG A 18 -5.76 8.24 -5.15
N LEU A 19 -6.21 7.59 -4.07
CA LEU A 19 -5.37 6.73 -3.23
C LEU A 19 -4.79 5.55 -4.03
N SER A 20 -5.62 4.87 -4.83
CA SER A 20 -5.18 3.79 -5.70
C SER A 20 -4.06 4.23 -6.64
N ARG A 21 -4.19 5.40 -7.28
CA ARG A 21 -3.15 5.94 -8.16
C ARG A 21 -1.83 6.27 -7.43
N ILE A 22 -1.92 6.75 -6.19
CA ILE A 22 -0.73 7.00 -5.36
C ILE A 22 -0.03 5.69 -5.03
N LEU A 23 -0.78 4.67 -4.61
CA LEU A 23 -0.23 3.33 -4.36
C LEU A 23 0.34 2.69 -5.64
N ASP A 24 -0.28 2.92 -6.80
CA ASP A 24 0.19 2.42 -8.09
C ASP A 24 1.53 3.02 -8.53
N SER A 25 1.91 4.19 -7.99
CA SER A 25 3.22 4.81 -8.25
C SER A 25 4.39 4.11 -7.55
N LEU A 26 4.10 3.23 -6.57
CA LEU A 26 5.11 2.40 -5.94
C LEU A 26 5.50 1.25 -6.86
N ASP A 27 6.80 0.91 -6.86
CA ASP A 27 7.27 -0.35 -7.45
C ASP A 27 6.49 -1.53 -6.86
N GLU A 28 6.17 -2.53 -7.67
CA GLU A 28 5.28 -3.65 -7.31
C GLU A 28 5.71 -4.34 -5.99
N ASP A 29 7.00 -4.61 -5.84
CA ASP A 29 7.58 -5.19 -4.63
C ASP A 29 7.35 -4.33 -3.37
N LYS A 30 7.45 -3.01 -3.51
CA LYS A 30 7.26 -2.07 -2.39
C LYS A 30 5.78 -1.98 -2.03
N ARG A 31 4.90 -1.92 -3.05
CA ARG A 31 3.44 -1.92 -2.87
C ARG A 31 2.97 -3.18 -2.16
N ALA A 32 3.43 -4.35 -2.61
CA ALA A 32 3.07 -5.63 -2.00
C ALA A 32 3.47 -5.68 -0.52
N VAL A 33 4.72 -5.34 -0.20
CA VAL A 33 5.19 -5.30 1.20
C VAL A 33 4.39 -4.30 2.05
N PHE A 34 4.11 -3.12 1.51
CA PHE A 34 3.34 -2.09 2.23
C PHE A 34 1.91 -2.55 2.52
N LEU A 35 1.19 -3.06 1.53
CA LEU A 35 -0.21 -3.50 1.71
C LEU A 35 -0.32 -4.68 2.67
N LEU A 36 0.53 -5.70 2.50
CA LEU A 36 0.49 -6.87 3.38
C LEU A 36 0.82 -6.51 4.84
N TYR A 37 1.70 -5.54 5.07
CA TYR A 37 2.08 -5.13 6.41
C TYR A 37 1.10 -4.13 7.05
N GLU A 38 0.70 -3.08 6.34
CA GLU A 38 -0.08 -1.96 6.91
C GLU A 38 -1.60 -2.17 6.78
N VAL A 39 -2.06 -2.90 5.76
CA VAL A 39 -3.50 -3.08 5.48
C VAL A 39 -3.97 -4.46 5.93
N GLU A 40 -3.22 -5.51 5.59
CA GLU A 40 -3.51 -6.88 6.01
C GLU A 40 -2.94 -7.22 7.40
N GLU A 41 -2.25 -6.26 8.04
CA GLU A 41 -1.68 -6.35 9.40
C GLU A 41 -0.81 -7.59 9.65
N MET A 42 -0.17 -8.12 8.59
CA MET A 42 0.67 -9.31 8.68
C MET A 42 2.01 -9.02 9.34
N THR A 43 2.62 -10.02 9.98
CA THR A 43 3.97 -9.86 10.51
C THR A 43 4.99 -9.74 9.37
N MET A 44 6.06 -8.97 9.57
CA MET A 44 7.09 -8.81 8.53
C MET A 44 7.75 -10.13 8.10
N ARG A 45 7.70 -11.17 8.95
CA ARG A 45 8.15 -12.52 8.60
C ARG A 45 7.24 -13.17 7.57
N GLU A 46 5.94 -13.16 7.79
CA GLU A 46 4.95 -13.70 6.84
C GLU A 46 4.99 -12.92 5.52
N VAL A 47 5.15 -11.59 5.58
CA VAL A 47 5.32 -10.75 4.40
C VAL A 47 6.56 -11.16 3.59
N ALA A 48 7.70 -11.36 4.26
CA ALA A 48 8.93 -11.78 3.60
C ALA A 48 8.77 -13.16 2.91
N GLU A 49 8.07 -14.08 3.55
CA GLU A 49 7.76 -15.41 3.01
C GLU A 49 6.84 -15.33 1.78
N ILE A 50 5.74 -14.57 1.85
CA ILE A 50 4.77 -14.41 0.75
C ILE A 50 5.41 -13.73 -0.47
N VAL A 51 6.20 -12.68 -0.24
CA VAL A 51 6.85 -11.90 -1.31
C VAL A 51 8.09 -12.63 -1.85
N GLY A 52 8.57 -13.68 -1.18
CA GLY A 52 9.73 -14.46 -1.61
C GLY A 52 11.05 -13.68 -1.48
N CYS A 53 11.22 -12.95 -0.37
CA CYS A 53 12.45 -12.19 -0.10
C CYS A 53 12.98 -12.40 1.32
N THR A 54 14.17 -11.88 1.61
CA THR A 54 14.73 -11.97 2.97
C THR A 54 14.04 -10.97 3.90
N LEU A 55 13.98 -11.29 5.21
CA LEU A 55 13.39 -10.39 6.20
C LEU A 55 14.01 -8.96 6.18
N PRO A 56 15.35 -8.79 6.11
CA PRO A 56 15.94 -7.45 5.92
C PRO A 56 15.51 -6.76 4.63
N THR A 57 15.37 -7.49 3.51
CA THR A 57 14.88 -6.94 2.24
C THR A 57 13.43 -6.47 2.37
N ALA A 58 12.58 -7.21 3.07
CA ALA A 58 11.19 -6.81 3.33
C ALA A 58 11.12 -5.50 4.13
N TYR A 59 11.89 -5.37 5.21
CA TYR A 59 11.99 -4.10 5.94
C TYR A 59 12.49 -2.94 5.06
N ALA A 60 13.56 -3.16 4.28
CA ALA A 60 14.10 -2.15 3.38
C ALA A 60 13.06 -1.67 2.34
N ARG A 61 12.27 -2.60 1.78
CA ARG A 61 11.16 -2.30 0.88
C ARG A 61 10.07 -1.50 1.57
N LEU A 62 9.68 -1.86 2.80
CA LEU A 62 8.69 -1.10 3.58
C LEU A 62 9.15 0.34 3.82
N TYR A 63 10.40 0.55 4.25
CA TYR A 63 10.94 1.89 4.47
C TYR A 63 10.98 2.71 3.18
N ALA A 64 11.38 2.09 2.06
CA ALA A 64 11.37 2.75 0.75
C ALA A 64 9.94 3.11 0.33
N ALA A 65 8.97 2.21 0.50
CA ALA A 65 7.56 2.47 0.19
C ALA A 65 7.03 3.68 0.96
N ARG A 66 7.26 3.73 2.28
CA ARG A 66 6.83 4.84 3.14
C ARG A 66 7.45 6.18 2.72
N ARG A 67 8.74 6.18 2.37
CA ARG A 67 9.45 7.38 1.89
C ARG A 67 8.88 7.86 0.55
N ASP A 68 8.65 6.94 -0.37
CA ASP A 68 8.14 7.26 -1.71
C ASP A 68 6.69 7.80 -1.62
N LEU A 69 5.84 7.21 -0.77
CA LEU A 69 4.50 7.73 -0.49
C LEU A 69 4.52 9.11 0.16
N ALA A 70 5.37 9.33 1.16
CA ALA A 70 5.49 10.63 1.82
C ALA A 70 5.84 11.73 0.81
N ARG A 71 6.78 11.46 -0.11
CA ARG A 71 7.15 12.38 -1.18
C ARG A 71 5.98 12.69 -2.12
N VAL A 72 5.24 11.67 -2.57
CA VAL A 72 4.08 11.86 -3.47
C VAL A 72 2.99 12.68 -2.77
N LEU A 73 2.75 12.45 -1.48
CA LEU A 73 1.75 13.19 -0.71
C LEU A 73 2.17 14.65 -0.45
N GLU A 74 3.47 14.90 -0.27
CA GLU A 74 4.01 16.27 -0.17
C GLU A 74 3.90 17.02 -1.51
N GLU A 75 4.18 16.36 -2.64
CA GLU A 75 4.06 16.94 -3.99
C GLU A 75 2.60 17.16 -4.42
N ALA A 76 1.66 16.41 -3.86
CA ALA A 76 0.22 16.50 -4.16
C ALA A 76 -0.54 17.57 -3.34
N ARG A 77 0.16 18.30 -2.45
CA ARG A 77 -0.39 19.35 -1.59
C ARG A 77 -0.37 20.72 -2.26
#